data_AF-A0A2H0ETP8-F1
#
_entry.id   AF-A0A2H0ETP8-F1
#
_cell.length_a   1.000
_cell.length_b   1.000
_cell.length_c   1.000
_cell.angle_alpha   90.00
_cell.angle_beta   90.00
_cell.angle_gamma   90.00
#
_symmetry.space_group_name_H-M   'P 1'
#
loop_
_entity.id
_entity.type
_entity.pdbx_description
1 polymer ?
#
loop_
_entity_poly.entity_id
_entity_poly.type
_entity_poly.pdbx_seq_one_letter_code
_entity_poly.pdbx_strand_id
1 'polypeptide(L)' 'MTDKLIGVFALAVLGGFLGILLSFVPRVDLMAVVALCFGLAAADLFLTLKRGK' A
#
# COMPACT_ATOMS: atom_id res chain seq x y z
N MET A 1 -7.70 5.31 -17.81
CA MET A 1 -6.35 5.79 -17.38
C MET A 1 -6.41 6.43 -16.01
N THR A 2 -7.43 7.26 -15.73
CA THR A 2 -7.68 7.88 -14.43
C THR A 2 -7.74 6.86 -13.28
N ASP A 3 -8.39 5.71 -13.46
CA ASP A 3 -8.49 4.66 -12.43
C ASP A 3 -7.13 4.08 -12.01
N LYS A 4 -6.24 3.88 -12.98
CA LYS A 4 -4.87 3.39 -12.73
C LYS A 4 -4.05 4.44 -11.99
N LEU A 5 -4.19 5.71 -12.36
CA LEU A 5 -3.49 6.82 -11.71
C LEU A 5 -3.97 7.01 -10.26
N ILE A 6 -5.29 6.91 -10.04
CA ILE A 6 -5.89 6.96 -8.71
C ILE A 6 -5.42 5.78 -7.85
N GLY A 7 -5.36 4.56 -8.42
CA GLY A 7 -4.87 3.39 -7.70
C GLY A 7 -3.42 3.52 -7.24
N VAL A 8 -2.53 4.01 -8.11
CA VAL A 8 -1.12 4.28 -7.75
C VAL A 8 -1.02 5.38 -6.70
N PHE A 9 -1.81 6.46 -6.83
CA PHE A 9 -1.83 7.54 -5.86
C PHE A 9 -2.32 7.08 -4.48
N ALA A 10 -3.38 6.27 -4.44
CA ALA A 10 -3.91 5.71 -3.20
C ALA A 10 -2.88 4.83 -2.49
N LEU A 11 -2.14 3.99 -3.22
CA LEU A 11 -1.07 3.17 -2.66
C LEU A 11 0.08 4.04 -2.10
N ALA A 12 0.46 5.10 -2.81
CA ALA A 12 1.51 6.01 -2.37
C ALA A 12 1.12 6.73 -1.06
N VAL A 13 -0.13 7.20 -0.96
CA VAL A 13 -0.66 7.82 0.26
C VAL A 13 -0.73 6.82 1.42
N LEU A 14 -1.21 5.60 1.15
CA LEU A 14 -1.22 4.51 2.14
C LEU A 14 0.20 4.22 2.66
N GLY A 15 1.16 4.07 1.76
CA GLY A 15 2.56 3.80 2.11
C GLY A 15 3.18 4.95 2.91
N GLY A 16 2.90 6.20 2.51
CA GLY A 16 3.36 7.38 3.25
C GLY A 16 2.81 7.43 4.67
N PHE A 17 1.50 7.23 4.84
CA PHE A 17 0.87 7.21 6.16
C PHE A 17 1.41 6.08 7.05
N LEU A 18 1.53 4.87 6.50
CA LEU A 18 2.08 3.71 7.21
C LEU A 18 3.54 3.91 7.58
N GLY A 19 4.35 4.53 6.72
CA GLY A 19 5.73 4.88 7.02
C GLY A 19 5.85 5.86 8.20
N ILE A 20 4.99 6.88 8.23
CA ILE A 20 4.91 7.82 9.37
C ILE A 20 4.51 7.06 10.65
N LEU A 21 3.46 6.24 10.59
CA LEU A 21 2.98 5.43 11.72
C LEU A 21 4.11 4.56 12.32
N LEU A 22 4.87 3.87 11.47
CA LEU A 22 5.97 3.01 11.90
C LEU A 22 7.16 3.80 12.48
N SER A 23 7.36 5.04 12.04
CA SER A 23 8.40 5.92 12.60
C SER A 23 8.05 6.40 14.01
N PHE A 24 6.77 6.66 14.29
CA PHE A 24 6.32 7.14 15.61
C PHE A 24 6.00 5.99 16.58
N VAL A 25 5.58 4.83 16.07
CA VAL A 25 5.23 3.66 16.87
C VAL A 25 5.97 2.42 16.35
N PRO A 26 7.28 2.29 16.62
CA PRO A 26 8.10 1.20 16.10
C PRO A 26 7.88 -0.10 16.89
N ARG A 27 6.72 -0.73 16.71
CA ARG A 27 6.41 -2.06 17.27
C ARG A 27 6.57 -3.14 16.20
N VAL A 28 7.30 -4.20 16.50
CA VAL A 28 7.58 -5.30 15.55
C VAL A 28 6.30 -5.97 15.06
N ASP A 29 5.35 -6.20 15.97
CA ASP A 29 4.05 -6.80 15.64
C ASP A 29 3.24 -5.92 14.67
N LEU A 30 3.26 -4.61 14.92
CA LEU A 30 2.66 -3.61 14.04
C LEU A 30 3.33 -3.59 12.67
N MET A 31 4.67 -3.63 12.62
CA MET A 31 5.42 -3.67 11.37
C MET A 31 5.06 -4.88 10.52
N ALA A 32 4.89 -6.06 11.13
CA ALA A 32 4.50 -7.28 10.43
C ALA A 32 3.11 -7.14 9.79
N VAL A 33 2.12 -6.65 10.55
CA VAL A 33 0.75 -6.44 10.05
C VAL A 33 0.73 -5.37 8.96
N VAL A 34 1.46 -4.27 9.15
CA VAL A 34 1.58 -3.18 8.18
C VAL A 34 2.22 -3.66 6.88
N ALA A 35 3.32 -4.41 6.96
CA ALA A 35 4.00 -4.96 5.78
C ALA A 35 3.09 -5.92 5.01
N LEU A 36 2.34 -6.77 5.73
CA LEU A 36 1.39 -7.70 5.11
C LEU A 36 0.25 -6.95 4.41
N CYS A 37 -0.34 -5.95 5.09
CA CYS A 37 -1.44 -5.15 4.55
C CYS A 37 -0.99 -4.34 3.32
N PHE A 38 0.17 -3.68 3.41
CA PHE A 38 0.74 -2.93 2.30
C PHE A 38 1.12 -3.84 1.12
N GLY A 39 1.68 -5.02 1.41
CA GLY A 39 2.01 -6.02 0.39
C GLY A 39 0.78 -6.53 -0.35
N LEU A 40 -0.33 -6.78 0.36
CA LEU A 40 -1.60 -7.17 -0.25
C LEU A 40 -2.20 -6.04 -1.11
N ALA A 41 -2.17 -4.79 -0.63
CA ALA A 41 -2.65 -3.65 -1.40
C ALA A 41 -1.81 -3.43 -2.68
N ALA A 42 -0.49 -3.59 -2.59
CA ALA A 42 0.40 -3.51 -3.73
C ALA A 42 0.16 -4.66 -4.72
N ALA A 43 -0.07 -5.88 -4.23
CA ALA A 43 -0.40 -7.03 -5.05
C ALA A 43 -1.74 -6.86 -5.77
N ASP A 44 -2.77 -6.36 -5.09
CA ASP A 44 -4.07 -6.06 -5.71
C ASP A 44 -3.94 -5.02 -6.83
N LEU A 45 -3.20 -3.93 -6.57
CA LEU A 45 -2.93 -2.91 -7.58
C LEU A 45 -2.17 -3.49 -8.78
N PHE A 46 -1.14 -4.31 -8.52
CA PHE A 46 -0.34 -4.96 -9.56
C PHE A 46 -1.19 -5.92 -10.41
N LEU A 47 -2.05 -6.72 -9.78
CA LEU A 47 -2.97 -7.63 -10.46
C LEU A 47 -4.02 -6.86 -11.27
N THR A 48 -4.57 -5.77 -10.71
CA THR A 48 -5.52 -4.88 -11.40
C THR A 48 -4.88 -4.23 -12.63
N LEU A 49 -3.64 -3.75 -12.52
CA LEU A 49 -2.88 -3.21 -13.65
C LEU A 49 -2.60 -4.29 -14.72
N LYS A 50 -2.20 -5.49 -14.30
CA LYS A 50 -1.90 -6.62 -15.20
C LYS A 50 -3.15 -7.16 -15.90
N ARG A 51 -4.31 -7.11 -15.23
CA ARG A 51 -5.57 -7.70 -15.72
C ARG A 51 -6.31 -6.80 -16.72
N GLY A 52 -5.83 -5.58 -16.96
CA GLY A 52 -6.04 -4.85 -18.21
C GLY A 52 -7.49 -4.73 -18.69
N LYS A 53 -8.45 -4.51 -17.79
CA LYS A 53 -9.72 -3.85 -18.15
C LYS A 53 -9.61 -2.36 -17.81
#